data_AF-A0A143Q7C4-F1
#
_entry.id   AF-A0A143Q7C4-F1
#
_cell.length_a   1.000
_cell.length_b   1.000
_cell.length_c   1.000
_cell.angle_alpha   90.00
_cell.angle_beta   90.00
_cell.angle_gamma   90.00
#
_symmetry.space_group_name_H-M   'P 1'
#
loop_
_entity.id
_entity.type
_entity.pdbx_description
1 polymer ?
#
loop_
_entity_poly.entity_id
_entity_poly.type
_entity_poly.pdbx_seq_one_letter_code
_entity_poly.pdbx_strand_id
1 'polypeptide(L)'
;MSSARGVFDPTDGDLFAAQRQQFDWCLLQNAFVRRYDTPFQLGSACTRLKNLGYLVHRLDADGWGSIADMHAALADAMSFPSYYGANSDAFKDVLRDVAQFDYGSDPDSTGTVVAIGGFDTVVELDPHTAHTMLDAFAKQARLAALYTHPMLCLVHAATPNLPAVGGMPVYRGPVWDVEPFPPWPFDRGDILELEYQVYADGRGIEDYVQTLREVLGGTLDAVERCQISDPVLASERAAALNAAHRPVPPPENTQLWVVAVGVRGQALNNDRTGVGNWWH
;
A
#
# COMPACT_ATOMS: atom_id res chain seq x y z
N MET A 1 -2.58 7.34 -39.23
CA MET A 1 -1.39 6.60 -38.73
C MET A 1 -0.65 7.53 -37.79
N SER A 2 -1.00 7.50 -36.51
CA SER A 2 -0.22 8.21 -35.48
C SER A 2 1.09 7.45 -35.34
N SER A 3 2.22 8.13 -35.49
CA SER A 3 3.53 7.54 -35.21
C SER A 3 3.52 7.16 -33.73
N ALA A 4 3.63 5.87 -33.40
CA ALA A 4 3.74 5.42 -32.03
C ALA A 4 5.00 6.06 -31.43
N ARG A 5 4.81 7.15 -30.69
CA ARG A 5 5.89 7.86 -30.03
C ARG A 5 6.27 7.01 -28.83
N GLY A 6 7.55 6.64 -28.74
CA GLY A 6 8.06 5.89 -27.60
C GLY A 6 7.69 6.56 -26.28
N VAL A 7 7.39 5.76 -25.26
CA VAL A 7 7.12 6.25 -23.89
C VAL A 7 8.24 7.17 -23.42
N PHE A 8 9.48 6.86 -23.82
CA PHE A 8 10.64 7.73 -23.65
C PHE A 8 11.20 8.16 -24.99
N ASP A 9 11.36 9.46 -25.19
CA ASP A 9 11.82 10.05 -26.45
C ASP A 9 13.20 10.69 -26.25
N PRO A 10 14.31 9.96 -26.48
CA PRO A 10 15.65 10.49 -26.26
C PRO A 10 16.05 11.55 -27.31
N THR A 11 15.24 11.78 -28.35
CA THR A 11 15.55 12.75 -29.40
C THR A 11 15.16 14.18 -29.03
N ASP A 12 14.25 14.33 -28.06
CA ASP A 12 13.84 15.60 -27.47
C ASP A 12 14.52 15.75 -26.10
N GLY A 13 15.61 16.52 -26.04
CA GLY A 13 16.48 16.59 -24.86
C GLY A 13 15.78 17.10 -23.59
N ASP A 14 14.89 18.09 -23.72
CA ASP A 14 14.17 18.68 -22.60
C ASP A 14 13.05 17.74 -22.11
N LEU A 15 12.29 17.16 -23.06
CA LEU A 15 11.28 16.16 -22.74
C LEU A 15 11.90 14.93 -22.06
N PHE A 16 13.00 14.42 -22.61
CA PHE A 16 13.70 13.27 -22.06
C PHE A 16 14.25 13.54 -20.66
N ALA A 17 14.77 14.74 -20.41
CA ALA A 17 15.24 15.13 -19.09
C ALA A 17 14.11 15.12 -18.04
N ALA A 18 12.90 15.54 -18.42
CA ALA A 18 11.72 15.46 -17.57
C ALA A 18 11.23 14.01 -17.38
N GLN A 19 11.19 13.22 -18.45
CA GLN A 19 10.78 11.82 -18.42
C GLN A 19 11.65 10.96 -17.48
N ARG A 20 12.97 11.21 -17.43
CA ARG A 20 13.86 10.50 -16.49
C ARG A 20 13.60 10.79 -15.01
N GLN A 21 12.83 11.83 -14.71
CA GLN A 21 12.39 12.17 -13.35
C GLN A 21 11.00 11.61 -13.04
N GLN A 22 10.36 10.91 -13.97
CA GLN A 22 9.04 10.32 -13.76
C GLN A 22 9.15 8.99 -13.01
N PHE A 23 8.03 8.61 -12.38
CA PHE A 23 7.95 7.44 -11.52
C PHE A 23 8.14 6.12 -12.30
N ASP A 24 7.57 6.05 -13.50
CA ASP A 24 7.67 4.91 -14.41
C ASP A 24 9.10 4.66 -14.92
N TRP A 25 9.88 5.72 -15.17
CA TRP A 25 11.31 5.60 -15.48
C TRP A 25 12.07 4.84 -14.38
N CYS A 26 11.88 5.21 -13.12
CA CYS A 26 12.53 4.55 -11.99
C CYS A 26 12.17 3.06 -11.86
N LEU A 27 10.94 2.69 -12.27
CA LEU A 27 10.47 1.31 -12.31
C LEU A 27 11.08 0.55 -13.49
N LEU A 28 10.96 1.07 -14.70
CA LEU A 28 11.35 0.37 -15.93
C LEU A 28 12.86 0.23 -16.11
N GLN A 29 13.67 1.13 -15.52
CA GLN A 29 15.12 1.11 -15.67
C GLN A 29 15.78 -0.19 -15.16
N ASN A 30 15.24 -0.81 -14.09
CA ASN A 30 15.95 -1.90 -13.40
C ASN A 30 15.23 -3.25 -13.41
N ALA A 31 13.90 -3.31 -13.57
CA ALA A 31 13.14 -4.55 -13.66
C ALA A 31 11.66 -4.30 -14.02
N PHE A 32 11.00 -5.28 -14.63
CA PHE A 32 9.56 -5.24 -14.93
C PHE A 32 8.68 -5.74 -13.77
N VAL A 33 9.26 -6.42 -12.78
CA VAL A 33 8.56 -6.92 -11.59
C VAL A 33 9.12 -6.19 -10.36
N ARG A 34 8.23 -5.63 -9.53
CA ARG A 34 8.61 -4.86 -8.34
C ARG A 34 7.80 -5.30 -7.13
N ARG A 35 8.47 -5.33 -5.97
CA ARG A 35 7.85 -5.63 -4.67
C ARG A 35 7.62 -4.35 -3.86
N TYR A 36 6.52 -4.29 -3.14
CA TYR A 36 6.24 -3.29 -2.11
C TYR A 36 6.00 -3.99 -0.76
N ASP A 37 6.35 -3.32 0.33
CA ASP A 37 6.27 -3.89 1.68
C ASP A 37 4.90 -3.70 2.32
N THR A 38 4.14 -2.70 1.87
CA THR A 38 2.82 -2.37 2.45
C THR A 38 1.77 -2.18 1.36
N PRO A 39 0.47 -2.41 1.66
CA PRO A 39 -0.61 -2.15 0.72
C PRO A 39 -0.66 -0.68 0.28
N PHE A 40 -0.34 0.25 1.20
CA PHE A 40 -0.28 1.68 0.91
C PHE A 40 0.76 2.00 -0.17
N GLN A 41 1.96 1.44 -0.06
CA GLN A 41 3.03 1.67 -1.04
C GLN A 41 2.62 1.16 -2.43
N LEU A 42 2.03 -0.04 -2.51
CA LEU A 42 1.49 -0.58 -3.77
C LEU A 42 0.38 0.31 -4.34
N GLY A 43 -0.56 0.74 -3.49
CA GLY A 43 -1.67 1.62 -3.88
C GLY A 43 -1.18 2.98 -4.41
N SER A 44 -0.20 3.58 -3.74
CA SER A 44 0.42 4.84 -4.13
C SER A 44 1.13 4.72 -5.48
N ALA A 45 1.89 3.64 -5.69
CA ALA A 45 2.51 3.33 -6.97
C ALA A 45 1.49 3.19 -8.11
N CYS A 46 0.37 2.50 -7.85
CA CYS A 46 -0.73 2.36 -8.81
C CYS A 46 -1.33 3.73 -9.19
N THR A 47 -1.59 4.59 -8.20
CA THR A 47 -2.12 5.94 -8.44
C THR A 47 -1.18 6.79 -9.30
N ARG A 48 0.13 6.73 -9.03
CA ARG A 48 1.13 7.44 -9.84
C ARG A 48 1.17 6.94 -11.27
N LEU A 49 1.11 5.62 -11.49
CA LEU A 49 1.08 5.04 -12.83
C LEU A 49 -0.21 5.40 -13.58
N LYS A 50 -1.37 5.38 -12.91
CA LYS A 50 -2.63 5.86 -13.51
C LYS A 50 -2.54 7.32 -13.95
N ASN A 51 -1.95 8.19 -13.13
CA ASN A 51 -1.74 9.60 -13.46
C ASN A 51 -0.77 9.81 -14.64
N LEU A 52 0.09 8.83 -14.91
CA LEU A 52 0.97 8.79 -16.09
C LEU A 52 0.31 8.11 -17.32
N GLY A 53 -0.97 7.74 -17.23
CA GLY A 53 -1.72 7.16 -18.35
C GLY A 53 -1.59 5.65 -18.51
N TYR A 54 -1.05 4.93 -17.51
CA TYR A 54 -1.02 3.46 -17.54
C TYR A 54 -2.40 2.85 -17.25
N LEU A 55 -2.72 1.78 -17.96
CA LEU A 55 -3.83 0.89 -17.62
C LEU A 55 -3.41 -0.01 -16.45
N VAL A 56 -4.01 0.18 -15.28
CA VAL A 56 -3.65 -0.57 -14.05
C VAL A 56 -4.76 -1.54 -13.66
N HIS A 57 -4.48 -2.84 -13.83
CA HIS A 57 -5.27 -3.95 -13.31
C HIS A 57 -4.87 -4.23 -11.86
N ARG A 58 -5.78 -3.96 -10.92
CA ARG A 58 -5.53 -4.18 -9.49
C ARG A 58 -6.30 -5.43 -9.03
N LEU A 59 -5.56 -6.37 -8.46
CA LEU A 59 -6.08 -7.60 -7.88
C LEU A 59 -5.72 -7.66 -6.39
N ASP A 60 -6.52 -8.41 -5.64
CA ASP A 60 -6.31 -8.69 -4.23
C ASP A 60 -6.27 -10.21 -4.03
N ALA A 61 -5.13 -10.71 -3.58
CA ALA A 61 -4.89 -12.14 -3.41
C ALA A 61 -5.27 -12.65 -2.02
N ASP A 62 -5.55 -11.78 -1.05
CA ASP A 62 -5.89 -12.19 0.33
C ASP A 62 -7.12 -13.12 0.37
N GLY A 63 -8.02 -12.99 -0.62
CA GLY A 63 -9.22 -13.82 -0.76
C GLY A 63 -9.06 -15.09 -1.60
N TRP A 64 -7.89 -15.37 -2.16
CA TRP A 64 -7.69 -16.55 -3.03
C TRP A 64 -7.49 -17.81 -2.19
N GLY A 65 -8.39 -18.78 -2.32
CA GLY A 65 -8.31 -20.06 -1.61
C GLY A 65 -7.51 -21.13 -2.37
N SER A 66 -7.22 -20.89 -3.65
CA SER A 66 -6.55 -21.84 -4.53
C SER A 66 -5.84 -21.14 -5.70
N ILE A 67 -4.93 -21.87 -6.36
CA ILE A 67 -4.30 -21.42 -7.62
C ILE A 67 -5.31 -21.24 -8.76
N ALA A 68 -6.44 -21.97 -8.71
CA ALA A 68 -7.52 -21.76 -9.67
C ALA A 68 -8.18 -20.39 -9.49
N ASP A 69 -8.34 -19.91 -8.24
CA ASP A 69 -8.89 -18.59 -7.95
C ASP A 69 -7.97 -17.47 -8.46
N MET A 70 -6.66 -17.62 -8.29
CA MET A 70 -5.66 -16.73 -8.89
C MET A 70 -5.83 -16.65 -10.41
N HIS A 71 -5.88 -17.79 -11.10
CA HIS A 71 -6.03 -17.83 -12.55
C HIS A 71 -7.36 -17.22 -13.01
N ALA A 72 -8.45 -17.47 -12.29
CA ALA A 72 -9.76 -16.90 -12.59
C ALA A 72 -9.76 -15.37 -12.42
N ALA A 73 -9.17 -14.86 -11.33
CA ALA A 73 -9.07 -13.43 -11.07
C ALA A 73 -8.20 -12.72 -12.12
N LEU A 74 -7.07 -13.31 -12.53
CA LEU A 74 -6.23 -12.79 -13.61
C LEU A 74 -6.97 -12.79 -14.95
N ALA A 75 -7.71 -13.86 -15.25
CA ALA A 75 -8.48 -13.98 -16.47
C ALA A 75 -9.58 -12.94 -16.57
N ASP A 76 -10.31 -12.71 -15.47
CA ASP A 76 -11.34 -11.68 -15.40
C ASP A 76 -10.74 -10.27 -15.55
N ALA A 77 -9.74 -9.93 -14.74
CA ALA A 77 -9.13 -8.61 -14.73
C ALA A 77 -8.49 -8.23 -16.08
N MET A 78 -7.80 -9.17 -16.72
CA MET A 78 -7.12 -8.93 -18.00
C MET A 78 -7.94 -9.37 -19.22
N SER A 79 -9.22 -9.72 -19.04
CA SER A 79 -10.12 -10.13 -20.12
C SER A 79 -9.54 -11.26 -20.98
N PHE A 80 -8.95 -12.27 -20.34
CA PHE A 80 -8.42 -13.44 -21.02
C PHE A 80 -9.53 -14.20 -21.76
N PRO A 81 -9.21 -14.83 -22.90
CA PRO A 81 -10.18 -15.54 -23.71
C PRO A 81 -10.71 -16.79 -23.01
N SER A 82 -11.91 -17.24 -23.38
CA SER A 82 -12.58 -18.40 -22.78
C SER A 82 -11.83 -19.74 -22.97
N TYR A 83 -10.86 -19.79 -23.88
CA TYR A 83 -9.98 -20.96 -24.08
C TYR A 83 -8.76 -20.95 -23.15
N TYR A 84 -8.63 -19.98 -22.26
CA TYR A 84 -7.54 -19.91 -21.30
C TYR A 84 -7.51 -21.15 -20.38
N GLY A 85 -6.47 -21.97 -20.52
CA GLY A 85 -6.36 -23.26 -19.84
C GLY A 85 -5.93 -23.22 -18.37
N ALA A 86 -5.89 -22.04 -17.73
CA ALA A 86 -5.58 -21.84 -16.30
C ALA A 86 -4.33 -22.61 -15.81
N ASN A 87 -3.25 -22.55 -16.58
CA ASN A 87 -1.96 -23.15 -16.24
C ASN A 87 -0.80 -22.25 -16.70
N SER A 88 0.42 -22.55 -16.27
CA SER A 88 1.61 -21.73 -16.53
C SER A 88 1.94 -21.52 -18.00
N ASP A 89 1.69 -22.50 -18.87
CA ASP A 89 1.98 -22.36 -20.30
C ASP A 89 0.89 -21.53 -20.98
N ALA A 90 -0.38 -21.81 -20.68
CA ALA A 90 -1.49 -20.97 -21.13
C ALA A 90 -1.33 -19.52 -20.64
N PHE A 91 -0.79 -19.29 -19.44
CA PHE A 91 -0.55 -17.96 -18.89
C PHE A 91 0.52 -17.18 -19.66
N LYS A 92 1.60 -17.86 -20.07
CA LYS A 92 2.63 -17.25 -20.92
C LYS A 92 2.08 -16.85 -22.28
N ASP A 93 1.22 -17.68 -22.86
CA ASP A 93 0.61 -17.43 -24.16
C ASP A 93 -0.31 -16.21 -24.10
N VAL A 94 -1.23 -16.16 -23.14
CA VAL A 94 -2.15 -15.02 -23.03
C VAL A 94 -1.42 -13.72 -22.67
N LEU A 95 -0.34 -13.76 -21.87
CA LEU A 95 0.47 -12.58 -21.61
C LEU A 95 1.24 -12.08 -22.84
N ARG A 96 1.55 -12.97 -23.80
CA ARG A 96 2.15 -12.57 -25.08
C ARG A 96 1.13 -11.80 -25.93
N ASP A 97 -0.13 -12.22 -25.93
CA ASP A 97 -1.22 -11.51 -26.64
C ASP A 97 -1.48 -10.14 -25.99
N VAL A 98 -1.47 -10.08 -24.66
CA VAL A 98 -1.52 -8.81 -23.89
C VAL A 98 -0.35 -7.90 -24.31
N ALA A 99 0.86 -8.44 -24.41
CA ALA A 99 2.03 -7.67 -24.88
C ALA A 99 1.84 -7.09 -26.30
N GLN A 100 1.00 -7.69 -27.13
CA GLN A 100 0.66 -7.26 -28.49
C GLN A 100 -0.60 -6.37 -28.57
N PHE A 101 -1.19 -6.02 -27.42
CA PHE A 101 -2.44 -5.25 -27.31
C PHE A 101 -3.70 -5.96 -27.83
N ASP A 102 -3.72 -7.30 -27.91
CA ASP A 102 -4.91 -8.02 -28.37
C ASP A 102 -6.07 -7.95 -27.36
N TYR A 103 -5.76 -8.00 -26.07
CA TYR A 103 -6.68 -7.82 -24.93
C TYR A 103 -5.89 -7.52 -23.66
N GLY A 104 -6.56 -7.18 -22.56
CA GLY A 104 -5.92 -6.91 -21.27
C GLY A 104 -5.00 -5.67 -21.26
N SER A 105 -4.99 -4.93 -22.36
CA SER A 105 -4.17 -3.75 -22.62
C SER A 105 -4.94 -2.78 -23.50
N ASP A 106 -4.46 -1.55 -23.59
CA ASP A 106 -5.05 -0.50 -24.43
C ASP A 106 -3.92 0.20 -25.22
N PRO A 107 -3.93 0.17 -26.57
CA PRO A 107 -2.96 0.89 -27.40
C PRO A 107 -2.91 2.41 -27.16
N ASP A 108 -3.99 2.99 -26.62
CA ASP A 108 -4.06 4.41 -26.28
C ASP A 108 -3.53 4.71 -24.86
N SER A 109 -3.21 3.67 -24.07
CA SER A 109 -2.55 3.82 -22.77
C SER A 109 -1.03 3.92 -22.90
N THR A 110 -0.37 4.51 -21.89
CA THR A 110 1.09 4.55 -21.80
C THR A 110 1.70 3.15 -21.66
N GLY A 111 0.95 2.21 -21.11
CA GLY A 111 1.37 0.83 -20.89
C GLY A 111 0.44 0.10 -19.93
N THR A 112 0.74 -1.19 -19.68
CA THR A 112 -0.11 -2.06 -18.86
C THR A 112 0.56 -2.40 -17.54
N VAL A 113 -0.20 -2.38 -16.44
CA VAL A 113 0.28 -2.73 -15.10
C VAL A 113 -0.64 -3.78 -14.50
N VAL A 114 -0.05 -4.84 -13.94
CA VAL A 114 -0.75 -5.80 -13.08
C VAL A 114 -0.25 -5.61 -11.66
N ALA A 115 -1.12 -5.18 -10.76
CA ALA A 115 -0.82 -4.92 -9.35
C ALA A 115 -1.57 -5.92 -8.47
N ILE A 116 -0.85 -6.72 -7.69
CA ILE A 116 -1.41 -7.78 -6.84
C ILE A 116 -1.12 -7.46 -5.37
N GLY A 117 -2.17 -7.15 -4.61
CA GLY A 117 -2.15 -7.09 -3.16
C GLY A 117 -2.09 -8.48 -2.54
N GLY A 118 -1.47 -8.65 -1.37
CA GLY A 118 -1.55 -9.93 -0.64
C GLY A 118 -0.79 -11.09 -1.28
N PHE A 119 0.28 -10.81 -2.02
CA PHE A 119 0.92 -11.83 -2.87
C PHE A 119 1.55 -12.99 -2.08
N ASP A 120 1.79 -12.81 -0.78
CA ASP A 120 2.19 -13.89 0.11
C ASP A 120 1.19 -15.05 0.09
N THR A 121 -0.12 -14.80 -0.07
CA THR A 121 -1.13 -15.87 -0.20
C THR A 121 -0.85 -16.81 -1.36
N VAL A 122 -0.40 -16.29 -2.51
CA VAL A 122 -0.04 -17.12 -3.67
C VAL A 122 1.23 -17.92 -3.38
N VAL A 123 2.20 -17.29 -2.72
CA VAL A 123 3.45 -17.94 -2.33
C VAL A 123 3.18 -19.07 -1.34
N GLU A 124 2.25 -18.91 -0.41
CA GLU A 124 1.84 -19.93 0.56
C GLU A 124 1.07 -21.09 -0.09
N LEU A 125 0.19 -20.79 -1.05
CA LEU A 125 -0.57 -21.79 -1.80
C LEU A 125 0.34 -22.68 -2.66
N ASP A 126 1.21 -22.07 -3.47
CA ASP A 126 2.21 -22.76 -4.28
C ASP A 126 3.37 -21.82 -4.67
N PRO A 127 4.53 -21.92 -3.99
CA PRO A 127 5.70 -21.10 -4.29
C PRO A 127 6.20 -21.24 -5.73
N HIS A 128 6.06 -22.43 -6.33
CA HIS A 128 6.54 -22.69 -7.68
C HIS A 128 5.67 -21.96 -8.72
N THR A 129 4.34 -22.02 -8.55
CA THR A 129 3.42 -21.29 -9.41
C THR A 129 3.57 -19.78 -9.23
N ALA A 130 3.69 -19.28 -8.00
CA ALA A 130 3.94 -17.87 -7.72
C ALA A 130 5.18 -17.35 -8.45
N HIS A 131 6.29 -18.08 -8.37
CA HIS A 131 7.53 -17.74 -9.08
C HIS A 131 7.36 -17.81 -10.60
N THR A 132 6.75 -18.89 -11.11
CA THR A 132 6.54 -19.09 -12.55
C THR A 132 5.68 -18.00 -13.16
N MET A 133 4.68 -17.51 -12.43
CA MET A 133 3.82 -16.40 -12.85
C MET A 133 4.61 -15.10 -13.01
N LEU A 134 5.39 -14.72 -11.99
CA LEU A 134 6.21 -13.50 -12.05
C LEU A 134 7.32 -13.61 -13.11
N ASP A 135 7.91 -14.79 -13.28
CA ASP A 135 8.92 -15.06 -14.30
C ASP A 135 8.34 -14.99 -15.72
N ALA A 136 7.14 -15.55 -15.94
CA ALA A 136 6.40 -15.43 -17.19
C ALA A 136 6.09 -13.95 -17.51
N PHE A 137 5.58 -13.20 -16.54
CA PHE A 137 5.32 -11.77 -16.70
C PHE A 137 6.59 -11.00 -17.07
N ALA A 138 7.68 -11.20 -16.33
CA ALA A 138 8.96 -10.52 -16.59
C ALA A 138 9.51 -10.82 -18.00
N LYS A 139 9.32 -12.04 -18.50
CA LYS A 139 9.70 -12.44 -19.86
C LYS A 139 8.83 -11.74 -20.91
N GLN A 140 7.51 -11.74 -20.75
CA GLN A 140 6.61 -11.10 -21.72
C GLN A 140 6.70 -9.58 -21.68
N ALA A 141 6.90 -8.96 -20.52
CA ALA A 141 7.12 -7.51 -20.42
C ALA A 141 8.36 -7.03 -21.19
N ARG A 142 9.42 -7.85 -21.20
CA ARG A 142 10.62 -7.57 -21.99
C ARG A 142 10.36 -7.67 -23.50
N LEU A 143 9.53 -8.63 -23.92
CA LEU A 143 9.09 -8.74 -25.30
C LEU A 143 8.21 -7.56 -25.69
N ALA A 144 7.28 -7.17 -24.81
CA ALA A 144 6.37 -6.03 -24.99
C ALA A 144 7.12 -4.71 -25.21
N ALA A 145 8.26 -4.52 -24.53
CA ALA A 145 9.11 -3.36 -24.75
C ALA A 145 9.59 -3.20 -26.21
N LEU A 146 9.69 -4.30 -26.99
CA LEU A 146 9.99 -4.24 -28.43
C LEU A 146 8.84 -3.67 -29.25
N TYR A 147 7.61 -3.79 -28.77
CA TYR A 147 6.41 -3.19 -29.35
C TYR A 147 6.13 -1.79 -28.80
N THR A 148 7.08 -1.19 -28.07
CA THR A 148 6.87 0.10 -27.39
C THR A 148 5.75 0.01 -26.35
N HIS A 149 5.50 -1.18 -25.80
CA HIS A 149 4.49 -1.43 -24.78
C HIS A 149 5.18 -1.74 -23.45
N PRO A 150 5.31 -0.77 -22.53
CA PRO A 150 5.82 -1.06 -21.20
C PRO A 150 4.77 -1.85 -20.41
N MET A 151 5.18 -3.00 -19.90
CA MET A 151 4.38 -3.80 -18.97
C MET A 151 5.08 -3.87 -17.61
N LEU A 152 4.32 -3.70 -16.53
CA LEU A 152 4.83 -3.79 -15.16
C LEU A 152 3.99 -4.74 -14.31
N CYS A 153 4.65 -5.53 -13.47
CA CYS A 153 3.98 -6.30 -12.42
C CYS A 153 4.44 -5.78 -11.06
N LEU A 154 3.48 -5.34 -10.24
CA LEU A 154 3.72 -4.83 -8.90
C LEU A 154 3.09 -5.80 -7.91
N VAL A 155 3.83 -6.24 -6.90
CA VAL A 155 3.31 -7.13 -5.85
C VAL A 155 3.52 -6.50 -4.48
N HIS A 156 2.49 -6.56 -3.64
CA HIS A 156 2.64 -6.36 -2.21
C HIS A 156 2.92 -7.72 -1.57
N ALA A 157 4.09 -7.87 -0.95
CA ALA A 157 4.47 -9.07 -0.23
C ALA A 157 5.36 -8.70 0.96
N ALA A 158 4.99 -9.18 2.15
CA ALA A 158 5.79 -9.13 3.36
C ALA A 158 7.03 -10.02 3.27
N THR A 159 7.00 -11.07 2.44
CA THR A 159 8.17 -11.90 2.16
C THR A 159 9.30 -11.05 1.57
N PRO A 160 10.45 -10.89 2.26
CA PRO A 160 11.45 -9.90 1.88
C PRO A 160 12.20 -10.27 0.60
N ASN A 161 12.34 -11.56 0.31
CA ASN A 161 13.17 -12.08 -0.77
C ASN A 161 12.36 -13.02 -1.69
N LEU A 162 11.72 -12.44 -2.70
CA LEU A 162 11.24 -13.22 -3.83
C LEU A 162 12.43 -13.68 -4.69
N PRO A 163 12.43 -14.91 -5.23
CA PRO A 163 13.49 -15.36 -6.12
C PRO A 163 13.59 -14.48 -7.36
N ALA A 164 14.75 -14.49 -8.03
CA ALA A 164 14.94 -13.74 -9.28
C ALA A 164 13.95 -14.21 -10.37
N VAL A 165 13.41 -13.25 -11.14
CA VAL A 165 12.41 -13.47 -12.19
C VAL A 165 12.88 -12.83 -13.49
N GLY A 166 12.68 -13.52 -14.60
CA GLY A 166 13.18 -13.08 -15.91
C GLY A 166 14.70 -12.93 -15.98
N GLY A 167 15.45 -13.51 -15.03
CA GLY A 167 16.91 -13.34 -14.89
C GLY A 167 17.34 -12.11 -14.08
N MET A 168 16.41 -11.38 -13.47
CA MET A 168 16.69 -10.18 -12.66
C MET A 168 16.18 -10.35 -11.22
N PRO A 169 16.84 -9.78 -10.21
CA PRO A 169 16.29 -9.73 -8.85
C PRO A 169 14.95 -8.98 -8.82
N VAL A 170 14.03 -9.41 -7.95
CA VAL A 170 12.81 -8.65 -7.66
C VAL A 170 13.16 -7.52 -6.70
N TYR A 171 13.36 -6.32 -7.23
CA TYR A 171 13.69 -5.16 -6.42
C TYR A 171 12.46 -4.57 -5.74
N ARG A 172 12.68 -3.95 -4.59
CA ARG A 172 11.72 -3.03 -3.98
C ARG A 172 11.41 -1.88 -4.95
N GLY A 173 10.13 -1.52 -5.07
CA GLY A 173 9.70 -0.33 -5.80
C GLY A 173 10.06 0.96 -5.05
N PRO A 174 10.24 2.09 -5.75
CA PRO A 174 10.49 3.36 -5.08
C PRO A 174 9.23 3.85 -4.37
N VAL A 175 9.40 4.41 -3.16
CA VAL A 175 8.30 4.97 -2.36
C VAL A 175 8.41 6.49 -2.40
N TRP A 176 7.39 7.14 -2.95
CA TRP A 176 7.35 8.59 -3.19
C TRP A 176 6.32 9.29 -2.32
N ASP A 177 5.49 8.53 -1.62
CA ASP A 177 4.46 9.00 -0.72
C ASP A 177 4.76 8.52 0.69
N VAL A 178 4.44 9.36 1.67
CA VAL A 178 4.53 8.99 3.08
C VAL A 178 3.20 8.37 3.46
N GLU A 179 3.26 7.16 4.01
CA GLU A 179 2.08 6.47 4.53
C GLU A 179 1.42 7.36 5.59
N PRO A 180 0.11 7.66 5.46
CA PRO A 180 -0.59 8.46 6.46
C PRO A 180 -0.50 7.75 7.81
N PHE A 181 -0.59 8.55 8.88
CA PHE A 181 -0.75 8.03 10.23
C PHE A 181 -2.16 8.38 10.72
N PRO A 182 -3.03 7.39 10.97
CA PRO A 182 -2.78 5.94 10.93
C PRO A 182 -2.65 5.37 9.49
N PRO A 183 -1.98 4.20 9.33
CA PRO A 183 -1.78 3.56 8.03
C PRO A 183 -3.10 3.22 7.33
N TRP A 184 -3.08 3.13 5.99
CA TRP A 184 -4.28 2.87 5.18
C TRP A 184 -4.26 1.48 4.53
N PRO A 185 -5.36 0.69 4.57
CA PRO A 185 -6.65 1.04 5.19
C PRO A 185 -6.55 1.03 6.72
N PHE A 186 -7.31 1.93 7.36
CA PHE A 186 -7.49 1.97 8.80
C PHE A 186 -8.86 1.36 9.08
N ASP A 187 -8.89 0.05 9.36
CA ASP A 187 -10.09 -0.78 9.38
C ASP A 187 -10.77 -0.77 10.76
N ARG A 188 -11.99 -1.32 10.85
CA ARG A 188 -12.77 -1.37 12.12
C ARG A 188 -12.02 -2.05 13.27
N GLY A 189 -11.14 -2.99 12.97
CA GLY A 189 -10.32 -3.69 13.95
C GLY A 189 -9.16 -2.85 14.48
N ASP A 190 -8.78 -1.80 13.76
CA ASP A 190 -7.62 -0.99 14.10
C ASP A 190 -7.99 0.09 15.11
N ILE A 191 -7.13 0.23 16.12
CA ILE A 191 -7.21 1.28 17.12
C ILE A 191 -5.91 2.07 17.04
N LEU A 192 -6.03 3.36 16.77
CA LEU A 192 -4.94 4.30 16.93
C LEU A 192 -4.98 4.83 18.36
N GLU A 193 -3.95 4.56 19.14
CA GLU A 193 -3.77 5.10 20.49
C GLU A 193 -2.76 6.24 20.48
N LEU A 194 -3.21 7.42 20.89
CA LEU A 194 -2.38 8.61 21.07
C LEU A 194 -2.19 8.86 22.55
N GLU A 195 -0.98 8.61 23.06
CA GLU A 195 -0.64 8.86 24.46
C GLU A 195 -0.13 10.29 24.68
N TYR A 196 -0.73 10.99 25.64
CA TYR A 196 -0.32 12.30 26.10
C TYR A 196 0.26 12.18 27.52
N GLN A 197 1.50 12.60 27.66
CA GLN A 197 2.22 12.59 28.93
C GLN A 197 2.23 14.00 29.53
N VAL A 198 1.55 14.17 30.67
CA VAL A 198 1.30 15.48 31.28
C VAL A 198 1.73 15.47 32.74
N TYR A 199 2.46 16.50 33.16
CA TYR A 199 2.73 16.71 34.58
C TYR A 199 1.65 17.61 35.17
N ALA A 200 0.89 17.08 36.11
CA ALA A 200 -0.20 17.80 36.76
C ALA A 200 -0.41 17.29 38.20
N ASP A 201 -1.09 18.11 39.02
CA ASP A 201 -1.69 17.64 40.26
C ASP A 201 -3.06 17.00 39.97
N GLY A 202 -3.71 16.43 41.00
CA GLY A 202 -4.96 15.68 40.82
C GLY A 202 -6.11 16.50 40.22
N ARG A 203 -6.17 17.82 40.47
CA ARG A 203 -7.19 18.69 39.87
C ARG A 203 -6.80 19.15 38.47
N GLY A 204 -5.52 19.46 38.25
CA GLY A 204 -5.01 19.88 36.96
C GLY A 204 -5.14 18.81 35.88
N ILE A 205 -5.06 17.52 36.23
CA ILE A 205 -5.28 16.44 35.26
C ILE A 205 -6.75 16.29 34.88
N GLU A 206 -7.67 16.49 35.82
CA GLU A 206 -9.12 16.48 35.53
C GLU A 206 -9.48 17.65 34.60
N ASP A 207 -8.98 18.85 34.89
CA ASP A 207 -9.16 20.04 34.05
C ASP A 207 -8.53 19.85 32.65
N TYR A 208 -7.36 19.20 32.57
CA TYR A 208 -6.70 18.88 31.31
C TYR A 208 -7.55 17.93 30.46
N VAL A 209 -8.05 16.84 31.05
CA VAL A 209 -8.91 15.87 30.35
C VAL A 209 -10.22 16.53 29.89
N GLN A 210 -10.81 17.39 30.71
CA GLN A 210 -12.01 18.12 30.35
C GLN A 210 -11.77 19.08 29.18
N THR A 211 -10.69 19.85 29.22
CA THR A 211 -10.27 20.74 28.12
C THR A 211 -10.00 19.93 26.85
N LEU A 212 -9.34 18.78 26.97
CA LEU A 212 -9.04 17.90 25.85
C LEU A 212 -10.34 17.39 25.21
N ARG A 213 -11.35 17.01 26.01
CA ARG A 213 -12.69 16.63 25.50
C ARG A 213 -13.37 17.78 24.75
N GLU A 214 -13.28 19.00 25.24
CA GLU A 214 -13.91 20.17 24.61
C GLU A 214 -13.25 20.53 23.27
N VAL A 215 -11.91 20.56 23.24
CA VAL A 215 -11.14 20.84 22.01
C VAL A 215 -11.37 19.76 20.97
N LEU A 216 -11.34 18.50 21.38
CA LEU A 216 -11.54 17.39 20.47
C LEU A 216 -13.01 17.24 20.09
N GLY A 217 -13.98 17.64 20.94
CA GLY A 217 -15.41 17.43 20.76
C GLY A 217 -15.93 17.69 19.34
N GLY A 218 -15.65 18.86 18.76
CA GLY A 218 -16.08 19.16 17.38
C GLY A 218 -15.46 18.28 16.29
N THR A 219 -14.25 17.76 16.53
CA THR A 219 -13.57 16.81 15.63
C THR A 219 -14.02 15.37 15.90
N LEU A 220 -14.30 15.02 17.16
CA LEU A 220 -14.73 13.70 17.59
C LEU A 220 -16.19 13.42 17.25
N ASP A 221 -17.06 14.43 17.29
CA ASP A 221 -18.48 14.33 16.92
C ASP A 221 -18.63 13.98 15.44
N ALA A 222 -17.70 14.43 14.59
CA ALA A 222 -17.65 14.05 13.18
C ALA A 222 -17.18 12.60 12.95
N VAL A 223 -16.48 12.01 13.93
CA VAL A 223 -15.86 10.68 13.84
C VAL A 223 -16.66 9.61 14.61
N GLU A 224 -17.51 9.99 15.58
CA GLU A 224 -18.36 9.12 16.47
C GLU A 224 -17.61 7.94 17.13
N ARG A 225 -16.26 7.89 17.07
CA ARG A 225 -15.43 6.68 17.27
C ARG A 225 -14.13 6.94 18.00
N CYS A 226 -14.17 7.87 18.95
CA CYS A 226 -13.03 8.20 19.78
C CYS A 226 -13.36 8.01 21.25
N GLN A 227 -12.42 7.45 22.01
CA GLN A 227 -12.51 7.35 23.45
C GLN A 227 -11.26 7.91 24.11
N ILE A 228 -11.45 8.82 25.06
CA ILE A 228 -10.38 9.28 25.94
C ILE A 228 -10.37 8.37 27.18
N SER A 229 -9.22 7.80 27.51
CA SER A 229 -9.04 6.98 28.71
C SER A 229 -9.18 7.82 29.98
N ASP A 230 -9.44 7.16 31.11
CA ASP A 230 -9.20 7.81 32.39
C ASP A 230 -7.69 8.08 32.55
N PRO A 231 -7.30 9.20 33.18
CA PRO A 231 -5.90 9.51 33.41
C PRO A 231 -5.28 8.50 34.37
N VAL A 232 -4.14 7.92 34.00
CA VAL A 232 -3.40 6.95 34.82
C VAL A 232 -2.06 7.54 35.22
N LEU A 233 -1.64 7.32 36.46
CA LEU A 233 -0.30 7.69 36.91
C LEU A 233 0.76 6.86 36.16
N ALA A 234 1.73 7.54 35.57
CA ALA A 234 2.88 6.88 34.98
C ALA A 234 3.70 6.17 36.07
N SER A 235 4.33 5.05 35.72
CA SER A 235 5.26 4.37 36.62
C SER A 235 6.40 5.30 37.05
N GLU A 236 6.93 5.12 38.27
CA GLU A 236 8.06 5.92 38.76
C GLU A 236 9.27 5.89 37.83
N ARG A 237 9.52 4.73 37.18
CA ARG A 237 10.58 4.57 36.18
C ARG A 237 10.32 5.43 34.94
N ALA A 238 9.09 5.45 34.43
CA ALA A 238 8.72 6.29 33.29
C ALA A 238 8.79 7.78 33.64
N ALA A 239 8.37 8.17 34.84
CA ALA A 239 8.45 9.54 35.33
C ALA A 239 9.91 10.02 35.47
N ALA A 240 10.81 9.18 36.00
CA ALA A 240 12.22 9.49 36.13
C ALA A 240 12.91 9.63 34.75
N LEU A 241 12.61 8.72 33.81
CA LEU A 241 13.11 8.79 32.45
C LEU A 241 12.64 10.05 31.73
N ASN A 242 11.35 10.38 31.80
CA ASN A 242 10.80 11.57 31.16
C ASN A 242 11.43 12.85 31.75
N ALA A 243 11.53 12.95 33.07
CA ALA A 243 12.14 14.09 33.75
C ALA A 243 13.60 14.32 33.33
N ALA A 244 14.38 13.26 33.11
CA ALA A 244 15.79 13.37 32.72
C ALA A 244 16.00 13.89 31.29
N HIS A 245 15.01 13.71 30.39
CA HIS A 245 15.09 14.10 28.98
C HIS A 245 14.37 15.43 28.71
N ARG A 246 13.85 16.07 29.76
CA ARG A 246 13.08 17.30 29.65
C ARG A 246 14.01 18.52 29.69
N PRO A 247 13.78 19.53 28.83
CA PRO A 247 14.59 20.76 28.86
C PRO A 247 14.34 21.61 30.11
N VAL A 248 13.19 21.43 30.77
CA VAL A 248 12.79 22.13 32.01
C VAL A 248 12.34 21.08 33.03
N PRO A 249 12.79 21.16 34.29
CA PRO A 249 12.34 20.24 35.33
C PRO A 249 10.81 20.29 35.51
N PRO A 250 10.19 19.17 35.92
CA PRO A 250 8.77 19.16 36.17
C PRO A 250 8.39 20.13 37.31
N PRO A 251 7.23 20.79 37.24
CA PRO A 251 6.79 21.70 38.29
C PRO A 251 6.68 21.01 39.65
N GLU A 252 6.94 21.76 40.73
CA GLU A 252 6.80 21.24 42.09
C GLU A 252 5.38 20.73 42.37
N ASN A 253 5.26 19.64 43.14
CA ASN A 253 4.00 18.98 43.50
C ASN A 253 3.18 18.43 42.32
N THR A 254 3.80 18.18 41.16
CA THR A 254 3.15 17.50 40.02
C THR A 254 3.63 16.07 39.86
N GLN A 255 2.75 15.21 39.37
CA GLN A 255 3.06 13.83 39.01
C GLN A 255 2.88 13.65 37.50
N LEU A 256 3.58 12.68 36.92
CA LEU A 256 3.41 12.37 35.51
C LEU A 256 2.17 11.48 35.33
N TRP A 257 1.21 12.00 34.58
CA TRP A 257 -0.01 11.31 34.16
C TRP A 257 0.08 10.96 32.68
N VAL A 258 -0.52 9.83 32.32
CA VAL A 258 -0.74 9.39 30.94
C VAL A 258 -2.23 9.45 30.66
N VAL A 259 -2.59 10.14 29.58
CA VAL A 259 -3.95 10.18 29.04
C VAL A 259 -3.87 9.63 27.62
N ALA A 260 -4.63 8.59 27.32
CA ALA A 260 -4.68 8.01 25.99
C ALA A 260 -5.94 8.46 25.25
N VAL A 261 -5.81 8.73 23.96
CA VAL A 261 -6.93 8.98 23.05
C VAL A 261 -6.92 7.88 22.00
N GLY A 262 -7.92 6.98 22.08
CA GLY A 262 -8.12 5.89 21.14
C GLY A 262 -9.09 6.29 20.02
N VAL A 263 -8.72 6.06 18.76
CA VAL A 263 -9.57 6.28 17.57
C VAL A 263 -9.71 4.97 16.81
N ARG A 264 -10.92 4.60 16.32
CA ARG A 264 -11.10 3.42 15.44
C ARG A 264 -11.09 3.75 13.97
N GLY A 265 -10.67 2.77 13.18
CA GLY A 265 -10.84 2.77 11.74
C GLY A 265 -12.29 2.62 11.24
N GLN A 266 -12.46 2.85 9.94
CA GLN A 266 -13.74 2.83 9.22
C GLN A 266 -13.94 1.50 8.49
N ALA A 267 -15.20 1.06 8.37
CA ALA A 267 -15.59 0.15 7.31
C ALA A 267 -15.95 0.97 6.07
N LEU A 268 -15.53 0.53 4.88
CA LEU A 268 -16.09 1.01 3.63
C LEU A 268 -17.58 0.62 3.59
N ASN A 269 -18.45 1.64 3.59
CA ASN A 269 -19.92 1.62 3.53
C ASN A 269 -20.73 1.35 4.82
N ASN A 270 -21.64 2.32 5.07
CA ASN A 270 -22.94 2.24 5.76
C ASN A 270 -23.16 1.07 6.75
N ASP A 271 -22.68 1.23 7.98
CA ASP A 271 -23.46 0.74 9.13
C ASP A 271 -23.08 1.48 10.43
N ARG A 272 -24.08 2.00 11.14
CA ARG A 272 -23.95 2.78 12.38
C ARG A 272 -24.28 1.90 13.57
N THR A 273 -23.34 1.05 14.01
CA THR A 273 -23.49 0.35 15.30
C THR A 273 -22.16 0.15 16.03
N GLY A 274 -22.10 0.64 17.27
CA GLY A 274 -21.16 0.14 18.28
C GLY A 274 -20.60 1.20 19.23
N VAL A 275 -21.37 1.59 20.25
CA VAL A 275 -20.88 2.33 21.44
C VAL A 275 -20.67 1.32 22.57
N GLY A 276 -19.42 1.00 22.90
CA GLY A 276 -19.07 0.15 24.05
C GLY A 276 -17.59 0.31 24.39
N ASN A 277 -17.25 0.37 25.68
CA ASN A 277 -15.93 0.71 26.26
C ASN A 277 -14.76 -0.10 25.65
N TRP A 278 -13.65 0.56 25.27
CA TRP A 278 -12.64 0.05 24.34
C TRP A 278 -11.34 -0.40 25.02
N TRP A 279 -11.24 -0.18 26.33
CA TRP A 279 -10.03 -0.35 27.13
C TRP A 279 -10.07 -1.61 28.04
N HIS A 280 -10.66 -2.70 27.56
CA HIS A 280 -10.70 -4.00 28.26
C HIS A 280 -9.92 -5.08 27.53
#